data_AF-A0A523YU84-F1
#
_entry.id   AF-A0A523YU84-F1
#
_cell.length_a   1.000
_cell.length_b   1.000
_cell.length_c   1.000
_cell.angle_alpha   90.00
_cell.angle_beta   90.00
_cell.angle_gamma   90.00
#
_symmetry.space_group_name_H-M   'P 1'
#
loop_
_entity.id
_entity.type
_entity.pdbx_description
1 polymer ?
#
loop_
_entity_poly.entity_id
_entity_poly.type
_entity_poly.pdbx_seq_one_letter_code
_entity_poly.pdbx_strand_id
1 'polypeptide(L)'
;VLCPGCPHRGAFMALKKLKVAVTGDIGCYTLGVLQPLNALDTCICMGASIGSAIGMEKVKGSKKGTVAVIGDSTFLHSGVTGLMDAVYNNSNATIIILDNRATAMTGGQQHPGTGLTLMGDKAHEIDIKTLVTALGVKNFREADAYDYDAMLKTIKEEMAKPGPSVILTRRPCVLMPKRIMDEPYVVDLELCNGCSACFRISCPAILASTETNEHGYPKAEIDTSLCTGCTLCAQICPTEAIILKSQFVEV
;
A
#
# COMPACT_ATOMS: atom_id res chain seq x y z
N VAL A 1 -7.29 0.56 -11.36
CA VAL A 1 -7.49 0.25 -9.92
C VAL A 1 -6.51 -0.83 -9.48
N LEU A 2 -6.09 -0.86 -8.22
CA LEU A 2 -5.23 -1.93 -7.69
C LEU A 2 -5.94 -3.31 -7.76
N CYS A 3 -5.16 -4.38 -7.95
CA CYS A 3 -5.68 -5.77 -7.99
C CYS A 3 -6.41 -6.15 -6.69
N PRO A 4 -7.35 -7.13 -6.73
CA PRO A 4 -7.85 -7.78 -5.52
C PRO A 4 -6.69 -8.25 -4.65
N GLY A 5 -6.70 -7.87 -3.37
CA GLY A 5 -5.62 -8.21 -2.45
C GLY A 5 -4.29 -7.50 -2.65
N CYS A 6 -4.15 -6.49 -3.51
CA CYS A 6 -2.86 -5.83 -3.69
C CYS A 6 -2.21 -5.38 -2.35
N PRO A 7 -0.94 -5.72 -2.08
CA PRO A 7 -0.28 -5.40 -0.81
C PRO A 7 -0.12 -3.90 -0.55
N HIS A 8 -0.19 -3.06 -1.58
CA HIS A 8 -0.10 -1.61 -1.40
C HIS A 8 -1.39 -0.98 -0.84
N ARG A 9 -2.51 -1.71 -0.85
CA ARG A 9 -3.83 -1.15 -0.58
C ARG A 9 -3.96 -0.59 0.84
N GLY A 10 -3.51 -1.32 1.87
CA GLY A 10 -3.64 -0.86 3.25
C GLY A 10 -2.82 0.39 3.55
N ALA A 11 -1.64 0.54 2.92
CA ALA A 11 -0.86 1.77 3.00
C ALA A 11 -1.65 2.98 2.46
N PHE A 12 -2.26 2.85 1.29
CA PHE A 12 -3.09 3.94 0.73
C PHE A 12 -4.38 4.20 1.51
N MET A 13 -5.00 3.15 2.08
CA MET A 13 -6.13 3.33 3.00
C MET A 13 -5.72 4.18 4.20
N ALA A 14 -4.56 3.91 4.79
CA ALA A 14 -4.04 4.65 5.94
C ALA A 14 -3.69 6.10 5.56
N LEU A 15 -2.97 6.32 4.46
CA LEU A 15 -2.63 7.66 3.97
C LEU A 15 -3.87 8.52 3.71
N LYS A 16 -4.90 7.94 3.07
CA LYS A 16 -6.19 8.60 2.85
C LYS A 16 -6.86 8.99 4.16
N LYS A 17 -6.85 8.11 5.16
CA LYS A 17 -7.43 8.38 6.49
C LYS A 17 -6.72 9.55 7.18
N LEU A 18 -5.40 9.63 7.06
CA LEU A 18 -4.58 10.70 7.65
C LEU A 18 -4.76 12.04 6.93
N LYS A 19 -5.11 12.02 5.63
CA LYS A 19 -5.25 13.21 4.77
C LYS A 19 -3.94 14.00 4.69
N VAL A 20 -2.83 13.27 4.59
CA VAL A 20 -1.48 13.83 4.39
C VAL A 20 -1.26 14.09 2.91
N ALA A 21 -0.30 14.95 2.57
CA ALA A 21 0.11 15.08 1.17
C ALA A 21 0.95 13.86 0.78
N VAL A 22 0.66 13.25 -0.36
CA VAL A 22 1.36 12.04 -0.82
C VAL A 22 2.02 12.31 -2.17
N THR A 23 3.35 12.27 -2.18
CA THR A 23 4.13 12.33 -3.41
C THR A 23 4.46 10.91 -3.87
N GLY A 24 4.14 10.60 -5.12
CA GLY A 24 4.34 9.27 -5.69
C GLY A 24 5.23 9.28 -6.92
N ASP A 25 5.62 8.07 -7.30
CA ASP A 25 6.30 7.75 -8.54
C ASP A 25 5.43 6.88 -9.46
N ILE A 26 5.96 6.54 -10.64
CA ILE A 26 5.33 5.60 -11.57
C ILE A 26 5.52 4.16 -11.09
N GLY A 27 4.41 3.46 -10.84
CA GLY A 27 4.34 2.07 -10.42
C GLY A 27 2.90 1.58 -10.24
N CYS A 28 2.67 0.32 -9.86
CA CYS A 28 1.31 -0.15 -9.54
C CYS A 28 0.61 0.75 -8.51
N TYR A 29 1.39 1.28 -7.57
CA TYR A 29 0.96 2.19 -6.51
C TYR A 29 0.44 3.54 -7.04
N THR A 30 0.79 3.97 -8.27
CA THR A 30 0.18 5.14 -8.92
C THR A 30 -1.34 5.00 -9.06
N LEU A 31 -1.85 3.77 -9.19
CA LEU A 31 -3.28 3.49 -9.28
C LEU A 31 -4.06 3.88 -8.00
N GLY A 32 -3.36 4.20 -6.89
CA GLY A 32 -3.92 4.79 -5.68
C GLY A 32 -4.49 6.20 -5.85
N VAL A 33 -4.22 6.88 -6.97
CA VAL A 33 -4.82 8.18 -7.33
C VAL A 33 -6.31 8.07 -7.65
N LEU A 34 -6.77 6.88 -8.09
CA LEU A 34 -8.14 6.71 -8.56
C LEU A 34 -9.15 6.66 -7.40
N GLN A 35 -10.35 7.18 -7.64
CA GLN A 35 -11.47 6.99 -6.72
C GLN A 35 -11.84 5.50 -6.62
N PRO A 36 -12.31 5.01 -5.45
CA PRO A 36 -12.48 5.75 -4.21
C PRO A 36 -11.23 5.86 -3.33
N LEU A 37 -10.04 5.38 -3.71
CA LEU A 37 -8.84 5.52 -2.87
C LEU A 37 -8.36 6.97 -2.79
N ASN A 38 -8.12 7.62 -3.94
CA ASN A 38 -7.75 9.04 -4.04
C ASN A 38 -6.70 9.48 -3.00
N ALA A 39 -5.60 8.74 -2.94
CA ALA A 39 -4.60 8.83 -1.87
C ALA A 39 -3.22 9.28 -2.37
N LEU A 40 -3.10 9.67 -3.64
CA LEU A 40 -1.86 10.16 -4.25
C LEU A 40 -2.09 11.56 -4.82
N ASP A 41 -1.27 12.54 -4.46
CA ASP A 41 -1.44 13.93 -4.90
C ASP A 41 -0.54 14.29 -6.08
N THR A 42 0.66 13.70 -6.16
CA THR A 42 1.59 13.95 -7.27
C THR A 42 2.20 12.65 -7.80
N CYS A 43 2.46 12.62 -9.10
CA CYS A 43 3.18 11.55 -9.78
C CYS A 43 3.87 12.15 -11.01
N ILE A 44 5.20 12.26 -10.98
CA ILE A 44 5.97 12.96 -12.03
C ILE A 44 6.70 11.96 -12.92
N CYS A 45 7.63 11.21 -12.35
CA CYS A 45 8.41 10.18 -13.04
C CYS A 45 8.88 9.13 -12.02
N MET A 46 9.79 8.23 -12.40
CA MET A 46 10.39 7.28 -11.48
C MET A 46 11.50 7.95 -10.65
N GLY A 47 11.34 7.99 -9.33
CA GLY A 47 12.33 8.54 -8.38
C GLY A 47 12.12 10.01 -8.03
N ALA A 48 11.02 10.64 -8.45
CA ALA A 48 10.69 12.02 -8.12
C ALA A 48 10.00 12.20 -6.76
N SER A 49 9.39 11.14 -6.22
CA SER A 49 8.57 11.16 -5.00
C SER A 49 9.30 11.75 -3.79
N ILE A 50 10.50 11.26 -3.50
CA ILE A 50 11.30 11.69 -2.34
C ILE A 50 11.74 13.15 -2.49
N GLY A 51 12.29 13.53 -3.64
CA GLY A 51 12.71 14.92 -3.91
C GLY A 51 11.53 15.90 -3.83
N SER A 52 10.37 15.50 -4.35
CA SER A 52 9.13 16.28 -4.25
C SER A 52 8.70 16.45 -2.80
N ALA A 53 8.76 15.39 -1.98
CA ALA A 53 8.42 15.48 -0.55
C ALA A 53 9.37 16.42 0.20
N ILE A 54 10.69 16.35 -0.06
CA ILE A 54 11.69 17.27 0.51
C ILE A 54 11.32 18.72 0.18
N GLY A 55 11.01 19.00 -1.09
CA GLY A 55 10.61 20.35 -1.53
C GLY A 55 9.33 20.83 -0.84
N MET A 56 8.30 19.99 -0.80
CA MET A 56 7.01 20.29 -0.16
C MET A 56 7.16 20.56 1.34
N GLU A 57 7.97 19.77 2.04
CA GLU A 57 8.25 19.99 3.47
C GLU A 57 9.00 21.31 3.71
N LYS A 58 10.00 21.64 2.88
CA LYS A 58 10.77 22.90 2.99
C LYS A 58 9.86 24.14 2.85
N VAL A 59 8.86 24.09 1.99
CA VAL A 59 7.89 25.20 1.80
C VAL A 59 6.65 25.07 2.69
N LYS A 60 6.58 24.06 3.55
CA LYS A 60 5.40 23.74 4.39
C LYS A 60 4.12 23.58 3.57
N GLY A 61 4.21 22.89 2.44
CA GLY A 61 3.12 22.70 1.48
C GLY A 61 1.91 21.93 2.04
N SER A 62 2.07 21.18 3.12
CA SER A 62 0.99 20.46 3.80
C SER A 62 0.98 20.75 5.31
N LYS A 63 -0.17 21.16 5.85
CA LYS A 63 -0.35 21.33 7.30
C LYS A 63 -0.33 20.01 8.07
N LYS A 64 -0.60 18.89 7.38
CA LYS A 64 -0.69 17.55 7.97
C LYS A 64 0.57 16.72 7.77
N GLY A 65 1.58 17.29 7.11
CA GLY A 65 2.81 16.61 6.70
C GLY A 65 2.70 15.98 5.31
N THR A 66 3.86 15.57 4.81
CA THR A 66 4.06 14.99 3.48
C THR A 66 4.71 13.61 3.59
N VAL A 67 4.23 12.65 2.80
CA VAL A 67 4.75 11.29 2.72
C VAL A 67 5.12 10.99 1.27
N ALA A 68 6.33 10.52 1.04
CA ALA A 68 6.75 9.98 -0.26
C ALA A 68 6.43 8.48 -0.32
N VAL A 69 5.84 8.03 -1.42
CA VAL A 69 5.55 6.62 -1.70
C VAL A 69 6.32 6.19 -2.94
N ILE A 70 7.12 5.13 -2.79
CA ILE A 70 7.99 4.62 -3.86
C ILE A 70 8.00 3.09 -3.83
N GLY A 71 7.97 2.44 -4.99
CA GLY A 71 8.13 0.99 -5.09
C GLY A 71 9.59 0.56 -4.88
N ASP A 72 9.82 -0.68 -4.47
CA ASP A 72 11.16 -1.29 -4.37
C ASP A 72 12.01 -1.16 -5.64
N SER A 73 11.46 -1.55 -6.79
CA SER A 73 12.14 -1.46 -8.09
C SER A 73 12.49 -0.01 -8.45
N THR A 74 11.54 0.91 -8.28
CA THR A 74 11.75 2.36 -8.48
C THR A 74 12.79 2.90 -7.51
N PHE A 75 12.74 2.48 -6.24
CA PHE A 75 13.68 2.92 -5.21
C PHE A 75 15.12 2.54 -5.59
N LEU A 76 15.34 1.29 -5.96
CA LEU A 76 16.66 0.79 -6.37
C LEU A 76 17.13 1.35 -7.72
N HIS A 77 16.20 1.75 -8.60
CA HIS A 77 16.53 2.36 -9.89
C HIS A 77 16.95 3.84 -9.77
N SER A 78 16.15 4.66 -9.08
CA SER A 78 16.35 6.11 -9.03
C SER A 78 15.95 6.79 -7.70
N GLY A 79 15.44 6.05 -6.71
CA GLY A 79 15.04 6.61 -5.42
C GLY A 79 16.16 6.72 -4.38
N VAL A 80 17.20 5.89 -4.48
CA VAL A 80 18.34 5.87 -3.52
C VAL A 80 18.97 7.25 -3.37
N THR A 81 19.20 7.95 -4.48
CA THR A 81 19.81 9.30 -4.48
C THR A 81 18.90 10.34 -3.82
N GLY A 82 17.58 10.22 -3.98
CA GLY A 82 16.62 11.07 -3.26
C GLY A 82 16.66 10.85 -1.75
N LEU A 83 16.80 9.60 -1.29
CA LEU A 83 16.96 9.29 0.13
C LEU A 83 18.30 9.82 0.67
N MET A 84 19.38 9.69 -0.10
CA MET A 84 20.68 10.28 0.25
C MET A 84 20.58 11.78 0.48
N ASP A 85 19.86 12.51 -0.39
CA ASP A 85 19.63 13.94 -0.23
C ASP A 85 18.78 14.27 1.00
N ALA A 86 17.77 13.45 1.29
CA ALA A 86 16.95 13.59 2.50
C ALA A 86 17.81 13.46 3.78
N VAL A 87 18.73 12.48 3.81
CA VAL A 87 19.66 12.28 4.93
C VAL A 87 20.67 13.42 5.03
N TYR A 88 21.33 13.77 3.92
CA TYR A 88 22.32 14.85 3.87
C TYR A 88 21.75 16.18 4.38
N ASN A 89 20.52 16.51 4.00
CA ASN A 89 19.85 17.75 4.41
C ASN A 89 19.04 17.63 5.71
N ASN A 90 19.03 16.47 6.37
CA ASN A 90 18.18 16.18 7.54
C ASN A 90 16.70 16.60 7.33
N SER A 91 16.14 16.25 6.17
CA SER A 91 14.79 16.64 5.78
C SER A 91 13.74 15.84 6.56
N ASN A 92 12.72 16.50 7.11
CA ASN A 92 11.61 15.85 7.82
C ASN A 92 10.62 15.16 6.86
N ALA A 93 11.12 14.27 6.01
CA ALA A 93 10.33 13.51 5.06
C ALA A 93 10.11 12.08 5.60
N THR A 94 8.86 11.61 5.54
CA THR A 94 8.55 10.19 5.73
C THR A 94 8.46 9.52 4.36
N ILE A 95 9.22 8.45 4.15
CA ILE A 95 9.26 7.68 2.91
C ILE A 95 8.67 6.30 3.18
N ILE A 96 7.69 5.88 2.40
CA ILE A 96 7.15 4.52 2.42
C ILE A 96 7.68 3.79 1.18
N ILE A 97 8.53 2.80 1.40
CA ILE A 97 9.01 1.89 0.37
C ILE A 97 8.07 0.69 0.31
N LEU A 98 7.41 0.54 -0.84
CA LEU A 98 6.44 -0.51 -1.13
C LEU A 98 7.13 -1.69 -1.85
N ASP A 99 7.68 -2.62 -1.08
CA ASP A 99 8.39 -3.81 -1.58
C ASP A 99 7.41 -4.94 -1.90
N ASN A 100 7.19 -5.16 -3.20
CA ASN A 100 6.37 -6.27 -3.70
C ASN A 100 7.16 -7.35 -4.43
N ARG A 101 8.50 -7.25 -4.41
CA ARG A 101 9.44 -8.20 -5.01
C ARG A 101 9.31 -8.34 -6.53
N ALA A 102 8.76 -7.33 -7.21
CA ALA A 102 8.61 -7.34 -8.66
C ALA A 102 8.51 -5.93 -9.28
N THR A 103 9.02 -5.78 -10.49
CA THR A 103 8.63 -4.63 -11.33
C THR A 103 7.25 -4.90 -11.95
N ALA A 104 6.22 -4.89 -11.11
CA ALA A 104 4.94 -5.55 -11.41
C ALA A 104 4.16 -4.90 -12.57
N MET A 105 4.06 -3.57 -12.62
CA MET A 105 3.21 -2.87 -13.60
C MET A 105 3.68 -3.06 -15.05
N THR A 106 4.97 -3.31 -15.24
CA THR A 106 5.59 -3.52 -16.55
C THR A 106 5.60 -4.99 -16.98
N GLY A 107 5.05 -5.91 -16.16
CA GLY A 107 4.98 -7.33 -16.48
C GLY A 107 5.80 -8.25 -15.59
N GLY A 108 6.34 -7.78 -14.45
CA GLY A 108 6.97 -8.63 -13.45
C GLY A 108 8.46 -8.90 -13.68
N GLN A 109 9.18 -7.92 -14.22
CA GLN A 109 10.63 -8.02 -14.44
C GLN A 109 11.37 -8.14 -13.11
N GLN A 110 12.47 -8.91 -13.14
CA GLN A 110 13.45 -8.95 -12.06
C GLN A 110 14.15 -7.60 -11.92
N HIS A 111 14.59 -7.29 -10.70
CA HIS A 111 15.37 -6.11 -10.35
C HIS A 111 16.36 -6.47 -9.22
N PRO A 112 17.32 -5.60 -8.85
CA PRO A 112 18.36 -5.96 -7.87
C PRO A 112 17.84 -6.42 -6.49
N GLY A 113 16.62 -6.04 -6.12
CA GLY A 113 15.96 -6.47 -4.88
C GLY A 113 15.36 -7.88 -4.95
N THR A 114 15.31 -8.52 -6.13
CA THR A 114 14.74 -9.88 -6.30
C THR A 114 15.76 -10.99 -6.09
N GLY A 115 17.06 -10.67 -6.18
CA GLY A 115 18.13 -11.67 -6.15
C GLY A 115 18.24 -12.53 -7.42
N LEU A 116 17.63 -12.10 -8.53
CA LEU A 116 17.65 -12.83 -9.80
C LEU A 116 18.11 -11.93 -10.96
N THR A 117 18.87 -12.49 -11.90
CA THR A 117 19.18 -11.84 -13.19
C THR A 117 18.00 -11.94 -14.14
N LEU A 118 18.07 -11.22 -15.27
CA LEU A 118 17.09 -11.33 -16.35
C LEU A 118 16.97 -12.74 -16.93
N MET A 119 18.03 -13.56 -16.84
CA MET A 119 18.04 -14.95 -17.30
C MET A 119 17.53 -15.94 -16.24
N GLY A 120 17.16 -15.44 -15.05
CA GLY A 120 16.69 -16.26 -13.94
C GLY A 120 17.80 -16.87 -13.07
N ASP A 121 19.06 -16.50 -13.32
CA ASP A 121 20.18 -16.94 -12.49
C ASP A 121 20.15 -16.25 -11.13
N LYS A 122 20.63 -16.94 -10.09
CA LYS A 122 20.81 -16.34 -8.77
C LYS A 122 21.84 -15.22 -8.84
N ALA A 123 21.47 -14.05 -8.34
CA ALA A 123 22.31 -12.87 -8.22
C ALA A 123 22.36 -12.42 -6.75
N HIS A 124 23.22 -11.45 -6.46
CA HIS A 124 23.22 -10.79 -5.17
C HIS A 124 21.92 -9.99 -4.99
N GLU A 125 21.20 -10.27 -3.90
CA GLU A 125 20.00 -9.53 -3.53
C GLU A 125 20.37 -8.30 -2.71
N ILE A 126 19.94 -7.12 -3.16
CA ILE A 126 20.07 -5.89 -2.37
C ILE A 126 18.99 -5.88 -1.29
N ASP A 127 19.40 -6.03 -0.03
CA ASP A 127 18.51 -5.82 1.11
C ASP A 127 18.26 -4.31 1.34
N ILE A 128 17.02 -3.88 1.12
CA ILE A 128 16.59 -2.48 1.24
C ILE A 128 16.82 -1.93 2.65
N LYS A 129 16.59 -2.75 3.70
CA LYS A 129 16.82 -2.32 5.09
C LYS A 129 18.28 -1.97 5.34
N THR A 130 19.18 -2.86 4.94
CA THR A 130 20.63 -2.66 5.06
C THR A 130 21.07 -1.44 4.26
N LEU A 131 20.58 -1.28 3.03
CA LEU A 131 20.87 -0.09 2.22
C LEU A 131 20.40 1.21 2.90
N VAL A 132 19.15 1.27 3.33
CA VAL A 132 18.55 2.46 3.97
C VAL A 132 19.31 2.84 5.25
N THR A 133 19.67 1.87 6.08
CA THR A 133 20.43 2.10 7.31
C THR A 133 21.88 2.53 7.01
N ALA A 134 22.52 1.94 6.00
CA ALA A 134 23.87 2.34 5.57
C ALA A 134 23.93 3.77 5.02
N LEU A 135 22.83 4.28 4.45
CA LEU A 135 22.71 5.67 4.01
C LEU A 135 22.56 6.67 5.18
N GLY A 136 22.41 6.20 6.42
CA GLY A 136 22.36 7.05 7.61
C GLY A 136 20.95 7.36 8.13
N VAL A 137 19.92 6.67 7.65
CA VAL A 137 18.56 6.80 8.19
C VAL A 137 18.50 6.22 9.61
N LYS A 138 18.16 7.08 10.58
CA LYS A 138 18.03 6.69 11.99
C LYS A 138 16.65 6.16 12.35
N ASN A 139 15.62 6.63 11.64
CA ASN A 139 14.23 6.25 11.86
C ASN A 139 13.82 5.24 10.78
N PHE A 140 13.79 3.95 11.13
CA PHE A 140 13.39 2.88 10.22
C PHE A 140 12.36 1.97 10.89
N ARG A 141 11.30 1.62 10.15
CA ARG A 141 10.29 0.64 10.56
C ARG A 141 9.94 -0.30 9.42
N GLU A 142 9.71 -1.55 9.75
CA GLU A 142 8.97 -2.47 8.88
C GLU A 142 7.52 -2.49 9.33
N ALA A 143 6.59 -2.51 8.39
CA ALA A 143 5.16 -2.59 8.65
C ALA A 143 4.48 -3.53 7.65
N ASP A 144 3.46 -4.24 8.11
CA ASP A 144 2.64 -5.06 7.25
C ASP A 144 1.44 -4.25 6.75
N ALA A 145 1.36 -4.03 5.44
CA ALA A 145 0.27 -3.29 4.84
C ALA A 145 -1.07 -4.05 4.80
N TYR A 146 -1.13 -5.32 5.22
CA TYR A 146 -2.39 -6.00 5.51
C TYR A 146 -2.90 -5.76 6.93
N ASP A 147 -2.09 -5.21 7.84
CA ASP A 147 -2.54 -4.76 9.16
C ASP A 147 -2.83 -3.25 9.10
N TYR A 148 -4.11 -2.92 8.91
CA TYR A 148 -4.52 -1.53 8.68
C TYR A 148 -4.26 -0.63 9.89
N ASP A 149 -4.53 -1.10 11.11
CA ASP A 149 -4.39 -0.31 12.32
C ASP A 149 -2.91 -0.11 12.69
N ALA A 150 -2.10 -1.16 12.56
CA ALA A 150 -0.65 -1.03 12.73
C ALA A 150 -0.06 -0.08 11.69
N MET A 151 -0.45 -0.20 10.41
CA MET A 151 0.02 0.70 9.35
C MET A 151 -0.34 2.16 9.65
N LEU A 152 -1.59 2.42 10.06
CA LEU A 152 -2.04 3.76 10.44
C LEU A 152 -1.24 4.33 11.62
N LYS A 153 -0.95 3.51 12.62
CA LYS A 153 -0.15 3.88 13.79
C LYS A 153 1.30 4.17 13.40
N THR A 154 1.94 3.29 12.64
CA THR A 154 3.33 3.44 12.20
C THR A 154 3.53 4.70 11.39
N ILE A 155 2.63 5.00 10.43
CA ILE A 155 2.75 6.24 9.65
C ILE A 155 2.68 7.47 10.57
N LYS A 156 1.72 7.53 11.50
CA LYS A 156 1.60 8.66 12.44
C LYS A 156 2.85 8.84 13.30
N GLU A 157 3.37 7.74 13.85
CA GLU A 157 4.55 7.76 14.72
C GLU A 157 5.80 8.23 13.97
N GLU A 158 6.04 7.71 12.76
CA GLU A 158 7.21 8.08 11.96
C GLU A 158 7.14 9.51 11.43
N MET A 159 5.94 9.99 11.05
CA MET A 159 5.74 11.38 10.65
C MET A 159 5.97 12.39 11.80
N ALA A 160 5.81 11.96 13.06
CA ALA A 160 6.05 12.81 14.21
C ALA A 160 7.53 12.93 14.60
N LYS A 161 8.41 12.10 14.02
CA LYS A 161 9.84 12.11 14.34
C LYS A 161 10.59 13.18 13.55
N PRO A 162 11.63 13.79 14.13
CA PRO A 162 12.52 14.68 13.39
C PRO A 162 13.46 13.89 12.48
N GLY A 163 13.83 14.51 11.36
CA GLY A 163 14.70 13.96 10.33
C GLY A 163 13.98 12.99 9.38
N PRO A 164 14.70 12.38 8.43
CA PRO A 164 14.10 11.44 7.50
C PRO A 164 13.70 10.16 8.22
N SER A 165 12.52 9.65 7.88
CA SER A 165 12.03 8.34 8.33
C SER A 165 11.64 7.46 7.17
N VAL A 166 11.95 6.16 7.26
CA VAL A 166 11.61 5.17 6.25
C VAL A 166 10.74 4.07 6.85
N ILE A 167 9.59 3.82 6.22
CA ILE A 167 8.72 2.69 6.47
C ILE A 167 8.87 1.74 5.29
N LEU A 168 9.27 0.50 5.55
CA LEU A 168 9.32 -0.57 4.55
C LEU A 168 8.11 -1.48 4.73
N THR A 169 7.26 -1.57 3.71
CA THR A 169 6.23 -2.61 3.64
C THR A 169 6.69 -3.70 2.70
N ARG A 170 6.68 -4.95 3.14
CA ARG A 170 7.19 -6.08 2.34
C ARG A 170 6.16 -7.19 2.24
N ARG A 171 5.59 -7.40 1.05
CA ARG A 171 4.71 -8.53 0.71
C ARG A 171 4.76 -8.81 -0.79
N PRO A 172 4.83 -10.07 -1.23
CA PRO A 172 4.87 -10.39 -2.65
C PRO A 172 3.65 -9.82 -3.40
N CYS A 173 3.84 -9.46 -4.66
CA CYS A 173 2.73 -9.10 -5.55
C CYS A 173 1.73 -10.27 -5.65
N VAL A 174 0.44 -10.01 -5.42
CA VAL A 174 -0.61 -11.06 -5.48
C VAL A 174 -0.75 -11.76 -6.83
N LEU A 175 -0.18 -11.21 -7.91
CA LEU A 175 -0.18 -11.83 -9.23
C LEU A 175 1.12 -12.56 -9.56
N MET A 176 2.21 -12.34 -8.82
CA MET A 176 3.56 -12.74 -9.20
C MET A 176 4.35 -13.36 -8.04
N PRO A 177 5.23 -14.35 -8.32
CA PRO A 177 5.45 -15.02 -9.61
C PRO A 177 4.30 -15.98 -9.97
N LYS A 178 3.45 -16.32 -8.99
CA LYS A 178 2.20 -17.04 -9.17
C LYS A 178 1.12 -16.28 -8.44
N ARG A 179 -0.12 -16.42 -8.93
CA ARG A 179 -1.27 -15.80 -8.27
C ARG A 179 -1.42 -16.37 -6.85
N ILE A 180 -1.43 -15.47 -5.87
CA ILE A 180 -1.61 -15.80 -4.45
C ILE A 180 -3.11 -15.77 -4.16
N MET A 181 -3.64 -16.91 -3.71
CA MET A 181 -5.04 -17.08 -3.34
C MET A 181 -5.07 -17.85 -2.02
N ASP A 182 -5.37 -17.14 -0.93
CA ASP A 182 -5.70 -17.76 0.34
C ASP A 182 -7.22 -18.00 0.41
N GLU A 183 -7.69 -18.44 1.57
CA GLU A 183 -9.11 -18.62 1.82
C GLU A 183 -9.89 -17.32 1.56
N PRO A 184 -10.93 -17.34 0.70
CA PRO A 184 -11.70 -16.15 0.39
C PRO A 184 -12.63 -15.79 1.55
N TYR A 185 -12.95 -14.51 1.64
CA TYR A 185 -14.00 -14.00 2.50
C TYR A 185 -15.35 -14.02 1.78
N VAL A 186 -16.42 -14.15 2.56
CA VAL A 186 -17.81 -13.99 2.14
C VAL A 186 -18.49 -12.92 3.00
N VAL A 187 -19.68 -12.47 2.61
CA VAL A 187 -20.46 -11.50 3.38
C VAL A 187 -21.70 -12.18 3.92
N ASP A 188 -21.88 -12.15 5.24
CA ASP A 188 -23.15 -12.47 5.88
C ASP A 188 -24.13 -11.32 5.64
N LEU A 189 -25.16 -11.57 4.83
CA LEU A 189 -26.14 -10.56 4.45
C LEU A 189 -27.08 -10.18 5.61
N GLU A 190 -27.27 -11.05 6.61
CA GLU A 190 -28.07 -10.74 7.80
C GLU A 190 -27.34 -9.73 8.70
N LEU A 191 -26.01 -9.86 8.80
CA LEU A 191 -25.17 -8.91 9.55
C LEU A 191 -24.79 -7.66 8.76
N CYS A 192 -24.86 -7.69 7.42
CA CYS A 192 -24.47 -6.57 6.58
C CYS A 192 -25.52 -5.45 6.59
N ASN A 193 -25.14 -4.28 7.11
CA ASN A 193 -26.02 -3.11 7.18
C ASN A 193 -25.93 -2.15 5.97
N GLY A 194 -25.18 -2.49 4.92
CA GLY A 194 -25.02 -1.64 3.74
C GLY A 194 -24.26 -0.32 3.96
N CYS A 195 -23.42 -0.21 5.01
CA CYS A 195 -22.71 1.04 5.35
C CYS A 195 -21.65 1.52 4.34
N SER A 196 -21.39 0.73 3.29
CA SER A 196 -20.44 1.03 2.22
C SER A 196 -18.98 1.21 2.63
N ALA A 197 -18.59 0.81 3.85
CA ALA A 197 -17.20 0.92 4.33
C ALA A 197 -16.23 0.13 3.45
N CYS A 198 -16.58 -1.11 3.12
CA CYS A 198 -15.81 -2.01 2.26
C CYS A 198 -15.71 -1.52 0.80
N PHE A 199 -16.69 -0.80 0.26
CA PHE A 199 -16.55 -0.22 -1.08
C PHE A 199 -15.46 0.85 -1.14
N ARG A 200 -15.24 1.59 -0.05
CA ARG A 200 -14.22 2.65 0.01
C ARG A 200 -12.79 2.15 -0.10
N ILE A 201 -12.54 0.85 0.13
CA ILE A 201 -11.20 0.27 -0.04
C ILE A 201 -10.86 -0.01 -1.51
N SER A 202 -11.83 0.12 -2.44
CA SER A 202 -11.64 -0.06 -3.89
C SER A 202 -11.14 -1.46 -4.30
N CYS A 203 -11.54 -2.50 -3.59
CA CYS A 203 -11.18 -3.88 -3.97
C CYS A 203 -12.08 -4.36 -5.11
N PRO A 204 -11.55 -4.77 -6.28
CA PRO A 204 -12.38 -5.23 -7.40
C PRO A 204 -13.15 -6.53 -7.14
N ALA A 205 -12.80 -7.28 -6.09
CA ALA A 205 -13.54 -8.48 -5.68
C ALA A 205 -14.81 -8.16 -4.86
N ILE A 206 -15.04 -6.90 -4.49
CA ILE A 206 -16.22 -6.49 -3.72
C ILE A 206 -17.25 -5.89 -4.67
N LEU A 207 -18.41 -6.53 -4.76
CA LEU A 207 -19.51 -6.20 -5.65
C LEU A 207 -20.70 -5.67 -4.84
N ALA A 208 -21.57 -4.92 -5.53
CA ALA A 208 -22.86 -4.53 -4.97
C ALA A 208 -23.84 -5.69 -5.15
N SER A 209 -24.38 -6.21 -4.04
CA SER A 209 -25.43 -7.21 -4.08
C SER A 209 -26.75 -6.62 -4.58
N THR A 210 -27.72 -7.48 -4.87
CA THR A 210 -29.11 -7.08 -5.17
C THR A 210 -29.88 -6.61 -3.93
N GLU A 211 -29.43 -6.99 -2.73
CA GLU A 211 -30.05 -6.55 -1.47
C GLU A 211 -29.59 -5.15 -1.09
N THR A 212 -30.53 -4.33 -0.62
CA THR A 212 -30.25 -2.98 -0.14
C THR A 212 -30.68 -2.82 1.31
N ASN A 213 -30.08 -1.86 2.01
CA ASN A 213 -30.60 -1.40 3.29
C ASN A 213 -31.83 -0.50 3.09
N GLU A 214 -32.45 -0.08 4.20
CA GLU A 214 -33.62 0.80 4.23
C GLU A 214 -33.45 2.15 3.50
N HIS A 215 -32.20 2.58 3.29
CA HIS A 215 -31.85 3.81 2.58
C HIS A 215 -31.50 3.58 1.09
N GLY A 216 -31.64 2.36 0.60
CA GLY A 216 -31.35 2.01 -0.80
C GLY A 216 -29.86 1.80 -1.11
N TYR A 217 -28.98 1.75 -0.11
CA TYR A 217 -27.58 1.40 -0.34
C TYR A 217 -27.41 -0.11 -0.44
N PRO A 218 -26.67 -0.63 -1.44
CA PRO A 218 -26.48 -2.06 -1.60
C PRO A 218 -25.65 -2.65 -0.45
N LYS A 219 -26.05 -3.82 0.01
CA LYS A 219 -25.19 -4.69 0.81
C LYS A 219 -24.03 -5.18 -0.07
N ALA A 220 -22.92 -5.54 0.57
CA ALA A 220 -21.73 -5.99 -0.14
C ALA A 220 -21.82 -7.49 -0.45
N GLU A 221 -21.25 -7.88 -1.59
CA GLU A 221 -21.00 -9.27 -1.96
C GLU A 221 -19.51 -9.41 -2.34
N ILE A 222 -18.91 -10.57 -2.09
CA ILE A 222 -17.50 -10.82 -2.45
C ILE A 222 -17.43 -11.93 -3.48
N ASP A 223 -16.83 -11.63 -4.63
CA ASP A 223 -16.49 -12.63 -5.64
C ASP A 223 -15.34 -13.50 -5.12
N THR A 224 -15.70 -14.71 -4.69
CA THR A 224 -14.75 -15.69 -4.13
C THR A 224 -13.70 -16.20 -5.14
N SER A 225 -13.94 -16.04 -6.45
CA SER A 225 -12.96 -16.38 -7.49
C SER A 225 -11.86 -15.32 -7.65
N LEU A 226 -12.14 -14.09 -7.19
CA LEU A 226 -11.21 -12.97 -7.22
C LEU A 226 -10.56 -12.69 -5.86
N CYS A 227 -11.26 -12.97 -4.76
CA CYS A 227 -10.80 -12.70 -3.41
C CYS A 227 -9.56 -13.49 -3.04
N THR A 228 -8.49 -12.79 -2.64
CA THR A 228 -7.21 -13.42 -2.28
C THR A 228 -7.05 -13.70 -0.79
N GLY A 229 -8.05 -13.38 0.05
CA GLY A 229 -7.95 -13.55 1.51
C GLY A 229 -7.18 -12.46 2.27
N CYS A 230 -6.93 -11.28 1.67
CA CYS A 230 -6.04 -10.24 2.25
C CYS A 230 -6.51 -9.53 3.54
N THR A 231 -7.65 -9.91 4.14
CA THR A 231 -8.25 -9.40 5.40
C THR A 231 -8.64 -7.90 5.49
N LEU A 232 -8.11 -7.01 4.65
CA LEU A 232 -8.32 -5.56 4.74
C LEU A 232 -9.79 -5.11 4.78
N CYS A 233 -10.69 -5.77 4.04
CA CYS A 233 -12.13 -5.45 4.08
C CYS A 233 -12.81 -5.89 5.38
N ALA A 234 -12.38 -7.01 5.96
CA ALA A 234 -12.90 -7.51 7.23
C ALA A 234 -12.53 -6.57 8.38
N GLN A 235 -11.28 -6.11 8.43
CA GLN A 235 -10.77 -5.20 9.48
C GLN A 235 -11.54 -3.87 9.57
N ILE A 236 -12.15 -3.42 8.48
CA ILE A 236 -12.88 -2.15 8.41
C ILE A 236 -14.40 -2.34 8.38
N CYS A 237 -14.89 -3.59 8.53
CA CYS A 237 -16.31 -3.89 8.58
C CYS A 237 -16.85 -3.65 10.00
N PRO A 238 -17.72 -2.66 10.22
CA PRO A 238 -18.18 -2.30 11.57
C PRO A 238 -19.14 -3.32 12.20
N THR A 239 -19.76 -4.17 11.40
CA THR A 239 -20.70 -5.21 11.86
C THR A 239 -20.08 -6.61 11.83
N GLU A 240 -18.79 -6.72 11.51
CA GLU A 240 -18.08 -8.00 11.38
C GLU A 240 -18.75 -8.99 10.39
N ALA A 241 -19.55 -8.47 9.45
CA ALA A 241 -20.27 -9.27 8.46
C ALA A 241 -19.38 -9.92 7.39
N ILE A 242 -18.09 -9.58 7.34
CA ILE A 242 -17.15 -10.11 6.35
C ILE A 242 -16.30 -11.18 7.03
N ILE A 243 -16.63 -12.45 6.79
CA ILE A 243 -16.05 -13.61 7.48
C ILE A 243 -15.36 -14.55 6.51
N LEU A 244 -14.47 -15.40 7.01
CA LEU A 244 -13.83 -16.44 6.20
C LEU A 244 -14.88 -17.43 5.69
N LYS A 245 -14.72 -17.91 4.46
CA LYS A 245 -15.68 -18.83 3.85
C LYS A 245 -15.91 -20.11 4.68
N SER A 246 -14.89 -20.63 5.35
CA SER A 246 -14.99 -21.79 6.24
C SER A 246 -15.81 -21.55 7.51
N GLN A 247 -15.96 -20.29 7.92
CA GLN A 247 -16.76 -19.89 9.08
C GLN A 247 -18.23 -19.70 8.71
N PHE A 248 -18.54 -19.60 7.42
CA PHE A 248 -19.89 -19.44 6.93
C PHE A 248 -20.56 -20.82 6.82
N VAL A 249 -21.46 -21.11 7.75
CA VAL A 249 -22.30 -22.32 7.68
C VAL A 249 -23.52 -21.98 6.85
N GLU A 250 -23.60 -22.49 5.63
CA GLU A 250 -24.85 -22.49 4.86
C GLU A 250 -25.87 -23.33 5.64
N VAL A 251 -26.93 -22.69 6.13
CA VAL A 251 -28.10 -23.37 6.73
C VAL A 251 -29.08 -23.76 5.64
#